data_AF-A0A6A3AWH7-F1
#
_entry.id   AF-A0A6A3AWH7-F1
#
_cell.length_a   1.000
_cell.length_b   1.000
_cell.length_c   1.000
_cell.angle_alpha   90.00
_cell.angle_beta   90.00
_cell.angle_gamma   90.00
#
_symmetry.space_group_name_H-M   'P 1'
#
loop_
_entity.id
_entity.type
_entity.pdbx_description
1 polymer ?
#
loop_
_entity_poly.entity_id
_entity_poly.type
_entity_poly.pdbx_seq_one_letter_code
_entity_poly.pdbx_strand_id
1 'polypeptide(L)'
;MCVIATVGGPSPEVNTVAPNSVHPKPEWTVGDGAIDGHFREVGLTFHLLKDVLGLISKNIEKSLVEAFSPIGIRDWNSIFWIAHPGGPAILDQVEAKLGLKEEKLRATRHVLSEFGNLSSACVLFILDEMAKKSVEEGKASPVKD
;
A
#
# COMPACT_ATOMS: atom_id res chain seq x y z
N MET A 1 5.43 15.45 5.69
CA MET A 1 6.02 14.11 5.48
C MET A 1 4.87 13.13 5.21
N CYS A 2 4.88 12.42 4.08
CA CYS A 2 3.83 11.50 3.63
C CYS A 2 4.14 10.06 4.05
N VAL A 3 3.16 9.26 4.45
CA VAL A 3 3.29 7.80 4.42
C VAL A 3 2.82 7.32 3.04
N ILE A 4 3.73 6.75 2.25
CA ILE A 4 3.40 5.92 1.09
C ILE A 4 3.63 4.48 1.52
N ALA A 5 2.57 3.79 1.94
CA ALA A 5 2.66 2.37 2.23
C ALA A 5 2.50 1.60 0.91
N THR A 6 3.62 1.30 0.25
CA THR A 6 3.68 0.21 -0.71
C THR A 6 4.08 -1.04 0.05
N VAL A 7 3.40 -2.16 -0.20
CA VAL A 7 3.87 -3.47 0.27
C VAL A 7 5.09 -3.84 -0.58
N GLY A 8 6.24 -3.27 -0.26
CA GLY A 8 7.51 -3.57 -0.90
C GLY A 8 8.18 -4.74 -0.19
N GLY A 9 8.02 -5.95 -0.73
CA GLY A 9 8.96 -7.04 -0.45
C GLY A 9 10.33 -6.75 -1.09
N PRO A 10 11.39 -7.50 -0.74
CA PRO A 10 12.69 -7.36 -1.39
C PRO A 10 12.56 -7.48 -2.92
N SER A 11 13.41 -6.77 -3.64
CA SER A 11 13.49 -6.82 -5.11
C SER A 11 13.51 -8.27 -5.60
N PRO A 12 12.81 -8.61 -6.69
CA PRO A 12 12.75 -9.99 -7.17
C PRO A 12 14.14 -10.44 -7.61
N GLU A 13 14.61 -11.54 -7.03
CA GLU A 13 15.67 -12.33 -7.65
C GLU A 13 15.06 -13.09 -8.83
N VAL A 14 15.56 -12.82 -10.05
CA VAL A 14 15.33 -13.69 -11.21
C VAL A 14 16.11 -14.98 -10.97
N ASN A 15 15.46 -15.95 -10.33
CA ASN A 15 16.07 -17.25 -10.06
C ASN A 15 15.89 -18.16 -11.29
N THR A 16 17.02 -18.62 -11.83
CA THR A 16 17.08 -19.59 -12.93
C THR A 16 16.48 -20.94 -12.53
N VAL A 17 15.92 -21.61 -13.54
CA VAL A 17 15.02 -22.77 -13.47
C VAL A 17 15.62 -23.95 -12.69
N ALA A 18 14.81 -24.58 -11.82
CA ALA A 18 15.04 -25.93 -11.31
C ALA A 18 14.08 -26.90 -12.01
N PRO A 19 14.50 -28.12 -12.43
CA PRO A 19 13.88 -28.81 -13.57
C PRO A 19 12.53 -29.51 -13.33
N ASN A 20 12.02 -29.59 -12.10
CA ASN A 20 10.88 -30.49 -11.78
C ASN A 20 9.87 -29.89 -10.76
N SER A 21 9.16 -28.83 -11.14
CA SER A 21 8.00 -28.32 -10.40
C SER A 21 6.72 -28.52 -11.22
N VAL A 22 5.73 -29.24 -10.68
CA VAL A 22 4.43 -29.53 -11.34
C VAL A 22 3.58 -28.26 -11.54
N HIS A 23 3.89 -27.19 -10.82
CA HIS A 23 3.34 -25.86 -11.06
C HIS A 23 4.43 -24.96 -11.66
N PRO A 24 4.13 -24.17 -12.71
CA PRO A 24 5.06 -23.14 -13.16
C PRO A 24 5.33 -22.20 -11.98
N LYS A 25 6.61 -21.97 -11.68
CA LYS A 25 7.02 -21.03 -10.63
C LYS A 25 6.46 -19.64 -10.97
N PRO A 26 6.03 -18.86 -9.96
CA PRO A 26 5.59 -17.49 -10.20
C PRO A 26 6.73 -16.66 -10.80
N GLU A 27 6.42 -15.83 -11.80
CA GLU A 27 7.39 -14.89 -12.37
C GLU A 27 7.79 -13.80 -11.37
N TRP A 28 6.92 -13.54 -10.37
CA TRP A 28 7.18 -12.59 -9.29
C TRP A 28 6.40 -12.94 -8.03
N THR A 29 7.00 -12.66 -6.86
CA THR A 29 6.41 -12.91 -5.54
C THR A 29 6.65 -11.72 -4.60
N VAL A 30 5.72 -11.46 -3.68
CA VAL A 30 5.87 -10.50 -2.57
C VAL A 30 5.48 -11.11 -1.24
N GLY A 31 6.23 -10.74 -0.20
CA GLY A 31 5.92 -11.11 1.19
C GLY A 31 5.98 -12.63 1.37
N ASP A 32 7.10 -13.25 1.00
CA ASP A 32 7.32 -14.70 1.08
C ASP A 32 6.23 -15.54 0.38
N GLY A 33 5.78 -15.07 -0.80
CA GLY A 33 4.74 -15.73 -1.60
C GLY A 33 3.31 -15.36 -1.21
N ALA A 34 3.12 -14.31 -0.40
CA ALA A 34 1.78 -13.82 -0.07
C ALA A 34 1.01 -13.30 -1.27
N ILE A 35 1.71 -12.76 -2.27
CA ILE A 35 1.15 -12.33 -3.54
C ILE A 35 2.05 -12.85 -4.66
N ASP A 36 1.48 -13.67 -5.52
CA ASP A 36 2.17 -14.29 -6.65
C ASP A 36 1.54 -13.84 -7.98
N GLY A 37 2.39 -13.48 -8.93
CA GLY A 37 2.00 -13.19 -10.30
C GLY A 37 2.37 -14.35 -11.23
N HIS A 38 1.42 -14.79 -12.05
CA HIS A 38 1.63 -15.81 -13.07
C HIS A 38 1.27 -15.30 -14.46
N PHE A 39 2.24 -15.29 -15.38
CA PHE A 39 1.99 -15.01 -16.79
C PHE A 39 1.56 -16.28 -17.52
N ARG A 40 0.35 -16.28 -18.08
CA ARG A 40 -0.24 -17.43 -18.76
C ARG A 40 -0.80 -17.00 -20.11
N GLU A 41 -1.18 -17.96 -20.94
CA GLU A 41 -1.86 -17.68 -22.21
C GLU A 41 -3.17 -16.89 -22.01
N VAL A 42 -3.80 -17.03 -20.84
CA VAL A 42 -4.99 -16.27 -20.42
C VAL A 42 -4.69 -14.86 -19.88
N GLY A 43 -3.43 -14.41 -20.00
CA GLY A 43 -2.95 -13.15 -19.47
C GLY A 43 -2.26 -13.27 -18.11
N LEU A 44 -2.17 -12.16 -17.38
CA LEU A 44 -1.56 -12.09 -16.06
C LEU A 44 -2.59 -12.46 -14.99
N THR A 45 -2.27 -13.48 -14.20
CA THR A 45 -3.12 -13.98 -13.10
C THR A 45 -2.43 -13.72 -11.76
N PHE A 46 -3.19 -13.23 -10.78
CA PHE A 46 -2.69 -12.96 -9.44
C PHE A 46 -3.26 -13.98 -8.45
N HIS A 47 -2.40 -14.56 -7.64
CA HIS A 47 -2.79 -15.40 -6.51
C HIS A 47 -2.43 -14.68 -5.23
N LEU A 48 -3.44 -14.37 -4.41
CA LEU A 48 -3.25 -13.75 -3.11
C LEU A 48 -3.49 -14.82 -2.04
N LEU A 49 -2.48 -15.10 -1.22
CA LEU A 49 -2.66 -15.93 -0.04
C LEU A 49 -3.58 -15.22 0.95
N LYS A 50 -4.35 -16.01 1.71
CA LYS A 50 -5.31 -15.48 2.70
C LYS A 50 -4.65 -14.63 3.79
N ASP A 51 -3.33 -14.77 4.01
CA ASP A 51 -2.60 -14.13 5.10
C ASP A 51 -1.94 -12.79 4.74
N VAL A 52 -2.22 -12.22 3.56
CA VAL A 52 -1.75 -10.86 3.19
C VAL A 52 -2.11 -9.83 4.26
N LEU A 53 -3.31 -9.95 4.81
CA LEU A 53 -3.81 -9.13 5.90
C LEU A 53 -2.96 -9.25 7.18
N GLY A 54 -2.69 -10.49 7.62
CA GLY A 54 -1.84 -10.76 8.79
C GLY A 54 -0.42 -10.21 8.64
N LEU A 55 0.15 -10.33 7.44
CA LEU A 55 1.48 -9.79 7.13
C LEU A 55 1.52 -8.26 7.19
N ILE A 56 0.51 -7.57 6.66
CA ILE A 56 0.44 -6.11 6.72
C ILE A 56 0.33 -5.66 8.18
N SER A 57 -0.60 -6.25 8.94
CA SER A 57 -0.84 -5.90 10.34
C SER A 57 0.42 -6.10 11.21
N LYS A 58 1.17 -7.17 10.96
CA LYS A 58 2.40 -7.48 11.71
C LYS A 58 3.54 -6.50 11.44
N ASN A 59 3.65 -5.99 10.21
CA ASN A 59 4.84 -5.27 9.77
C ASN A 59 4.66 -3.75 9.72
N ILE A 60 3.45 -3.24 9.54
CA ILE A 60 3.21 -1.82 9.27
C ILE A 60 3.75 -0.89 10.37
N GLU A 61 3.52 -1.22 11.63
CA GLU A 61 3.98 -0.39 12.76
C GLU A 61 5.50 -0.34 12.86
N LYS A 62 6.16 -1.48 12.64
CA LYS A 62 7.63 -1.56 12.59
C LYS A 62 8.19 -0.66 11.48
N SER A 63 7.63 -0.75 10.26
CA SER A 63 8.04 0.10 9.14
C SER A 63 7.87 1.59 9.43
N LEU A 64 6.79 1.98 10.11
CA LEU A 64 6.57 3.37 10.51
C LEU A 64 7.58 3.82 11.57
N VAL A 65 7.84 3.01 12.60
CA VAL A 65 8.83 3.34 13.63
C VAL A 65 10.21 3.55 13.01
N GLU A 66 10.64 2.65 12.11
CA GLU A 66 11.93 2.77 11.42
C GLU A 66 12.02 4.04 10.56
N ALA A 67 10.95 4.37 9.82
CA ALA A 67 10.93 5.54 8.94
C ALA A 67 10.84 6.88 9.70
N PHE A 68 10.10 6.92 10.81
CA PHE A 68 9.73 8.17 11.49
C PHE A 68 10.51 8.45 12.79
N SER A 69 11.15 7.44 13.39
CA SER A 69 12.00 7.64 14.57
C SER A 69 13.13 8.66 14.35
N PRO A 70 13.83 8.71 13.19
CA PRO A 70 14.87 9.70 12.95
C PRO A 70 14.39 11.16 12.97
N ILE A 71 13.09 11.39 12.74
CA ILE A 71 12.47 12.73 12.73
C ILE A 71 11.54 12.96 13.92
N GLY A 72 11.56 12.06 14.92
CA GLY A 72 10.84 12.24 16.19
C GLY A 72 9.32 12.08 16.13
N ILE A 73 8.76 11.59 15.02
CA ILE A 73 7.32 11.39 14.89
C ILE A 73 6.94 10.02 15.47
N ARG A 74 5.97 10.03 16.38
CA ARG A 74 5.43 8.82 17.05
C ARG A 74 3.91 8.75 17.04
N ASP A 75 3.23 9.87 16.79
CA ASP A 75 1.78 9.91 16.64
C ASP A 75 1.40 9.80 15.16
N TRP A 76 0.85 8.65 14.78
CA TRP A 76 0.43 8.37 13.41
C TRP A 76 -0.73 9.28 12.94
N ASN A 77 -1.50 9.87 13.86
CA ASN A 77 -2.56 10.80 13.53
C ASN A 77 -2.04 12.22 13.23
N SER A 78 -0.80 12.54 13.61
CA SER A 78 -0.16 13.84 13.35
C SER A 78 0.33 14.03 11.90
N ILE A 79 0.42 12.96 11.12
CA ILE A 79 0.89 12.96 9.72
C ILE A 79 -0.23 12.65 8.74
N PHE A 80 -0.08 13.02 7.47
CA PHE A 80 -1.04 12.65 6.43
C PHE A 80 -0.73 11.27 5.83
N TRP A 81 -1.76 10.63 5.27
CA TRP A 81 -1.74 9.21 4.92
C TRP A 81 -2.10 8.97 3.45
N ILE A 82 -1.24 8.23 2.75
CA ILE A 82 -1.47 7.78 1.37
C ILE A 82 -1.17 6.29 1.34
N ALA A 83 -2.17 5.50 1.69
CA ALA A 83 -2.06 4.04 1.65
C ALA A 83 -2.51 3.52 0.28
N HIS A 84 -1.78 2.58 -0.31
CA HIS A 84 -2.24 1.89 -1.51
C HIS A 84 -3.50 1.04 -1.17
N PRO A 85 -4.63 1.23 -1.87
CA PRO A 85 -5.87 0.54 -1.56
C PRO A 85 -5.96 -0.79 -2.33
N GLY A 86 -5.25 -1.81 -1.86
CA GLY A 86 -5.35 -3.16 -2.44
C GLY A 86 -6.76 -3.76 -2.32
N GLY A 87 -7.52 -3.31 -1.31
CA GLY A 87 -8.92 -3.65 -1.04
C GLY A 87 -9.38 -3.05 0.29
N PRO A 88 -10.70 -3.03 0.58
CA PRO A 88 -11.24 -2.36 1.78
C PRO A 88 -10.73 -2.98 3.09
N ALA A 89 -10.65 -4.31 3.17
CA ALA A 89 -10.18 -5.02 4.36
C ALA A 89 -8.74 -4.67 4.76
N ILE A 90 -7.88 -4.31 3.80
CA ILE A 90 -6.52 -3.84 4.09
C ILE A 90 -6.57 -2.50 4.83
N LEU A 91 -7.39 -1.57 4.36
CA LEU A 91 -7.52 -0.25 4.96
C LEU A 91 -8.11 -0.34 6.38
N ASP A 92 -9.12 -1.19 6.57
CA ASP A 92 -9.73 -1.41 7.89
C ASP A 92 -8.73 -1.97 8.89
N GLN A 93 -7.88 -2.91 8.47
CA GLN A 93 -6.83 -3.44 9.33
C GLN A 93 -5.73 -2.42 9.65
N VAL A 94 -5.32 -1.61 8.68
CA VAL A 94 -4.32 -0.55 8.90
C VAL A 94 -4.86 0.48 9.90
N GLU A 95 -6.12 0.91 9.72
CA GLU A 95 -6.80 1.85 10.60
C GLU A 95 -6.89 1.31 12.02
N ALA A 96 -7.38 0.08 12.19
CA ALA A 96 -7.52 -0.56 13.50
C ALA A 96 -6.17 -0.81 14.18
N LYS A 97 -5.17 -1.30 13.43
CA LYS A 97 -3.86 -1.67 13.99
C LYS A 97 -3.09 -0.46 14.50
N LEU A 98 -3.21 0.68 13.83
CA LEU A 98 -2.46 1.90 14.16
C LEU A 98 -3.29 2.91 14.97
N GLY A 99 -4.56 2.63 15.23
CA GLY A 99 -5.47 3.57 15.90
C GLY A 99 -5.63 4.87 15.12
N LEU A 100 -5.73 4.78 13.78
CA LEU A 100 -5.95 5.95 12.95
C LEU A 100 -7.38 6.44 13.13
N LYS A 101 -7.54 7.76 13.13
CA LYS A 101 -8.86 8.36 12.99
C LYS A 101 -9.39 8.13 11.57
N GLU A 102 -10.70 8.03 11.43
CA GLU A 102 -11.38 7.72 10.15
C GLU A 102 -10.96 8.68 9.02
N GLU A 103 -10.78 9.97 9.33
CA GLU A 103 -10.41 10.98 8.34
C GLU A 103 -9.02 10.75 7.73
N LYS A 104 -8.14 9.99 8.40
CA LYS A 104 -6.77 9.77 7.93
C LYS A 104 -6.74 9.02 6.60
N LEU A 105 -7.66 8.06 6.40
CA LEU A 105 -7.74 7.26 5.18
C LEU A 105 -8.84 7.72 4.21
N ARG A 106 -9.47 8.88 4.46
CA ARG A 106 -10.58 9.41 3.64
C ARG A 106 -10.25 9.47 2.14
N ALA A 107 -9.10 10.07 1.78
CA ALA A 107 -8.69 10.19 0.38
C ALA A 107 -8.44 8.82 -0.27
N THR A 108 -7.78 7.90 0.45
CA THR A 108 -7.57 6.53 -0.01
C THR A 108 -8.89 5.77 -0.23
N ARG A 109 -9.83 5.88 0.71
CA ARG A 109 -11.16 5.24 0.61
C ARG A 109 -11.97 5.82 -0.55
N HIS A 110 -11.90 7.14 -0.77
CA HIS A 110 -12.57 7.78 -1.90
C HIS A 110 -12.05 7.25 -3.24
N VAL A 111 -10.73 7.21 -3.45
CA VAL A 111 -10.14 6.68 -4.69
C VAL A 111 -10.50 5.21 -4.91
N LEU A 112 -10.49 4.39 -3.85
CA LEU A 112 -10.91 3.00 -3.95
C LEU A 112 -12.39 2.86 -4.34
N SER A 113 -13.26 3.70 -3.80
CA SER A 113 -14.69 3.71 -4.11
C SER A 113 -14.96 4.08 -5.57
N GLU A 114 -14.30 5.13 -6.07
CA GLU A 114 -14.57 5.66 -7.41
C GLU A 114 -13.88 4.89 -8.53
N PHE A 115 -12.66 4.39 -8.28
CA PHE A 115 -11.80 3.84 -9.33
C PHE A 115 -11.38 2.39 -9.09
N GLY A 116 -11.66 1.82 -7.92
CA GLY A 116 -11.16 0.50 -7.54
C GLY A 116 -9.65 0.45 -7.34
N ASN A 117 -9.09 -0.76 -7.39
CA ASN A 117 -7.66 -0.98 -7.32
C ASN A 117 -7.02 -0.82 -8.71
N LEU A 118 -6.57 0.41 -9.01
CA LEU A 118 -5.78 0.76 -10.20
C LEU A 118 -4.30 0.34 -10.10
N SER A 119 -3.96 -0.61 -9.23
CA SER A 119 -2.58 -1.04 -8.98
C SER A 119 -1.69 0.13 -8.56
N SER A 120 -0.47 0.23 -9.08
CA SER A 120 0.52 1.26 -8.74
C SER A 120 0.02 2.70 -8.93
N ALA A 121 -0.95 2.94 -9.84
CA ALA A 121 -1.47 4.27 -10.10
C ALA A 121 -2.29 4.85 -8.93
N CYS A 122 -2.84 4.01 -8.04
CA CYS A 122 -3.69 4.47 -6.94
C CYS A 122 -3.03 5.54 -6.07
N VAL A 123 -1.74 5.40 -5.74
CA VAL A 123 -1.07 6.36 -4.84
C VAL A 123 -0.99 7.76 -5.44
N LEU A 124 -0.92 7.87 -6.77
CA LEU A 124 -0.93 9.15 -7.47
C LEU A 124 -2.32 9.79 -7.47
N PHE A 125 -3.37 8.99 -7.68
CA PHE A 125 -4.75 9.45 -7.60
C PHE A 125 -5.10 9.93 -6.18
N ILE A 126 -4.57 9.25 -5.16
CA ILE A 126 -4.80 9.63 -3.76
C ILE A 126 -4.06 10.93 -3.42
N LEU A 127 -2.84 11.11 -3.93
CA LEU A 127 -2.09 12.37 -3.82
C LEU A 127 -2.88 13.53 -4.43
N ASP A 128 -3.39 13.35 -5.65
CA ASP A 128 -4.17 14.37 -6.36
C ASP A 128 -5.48 14.71 -5.62
N GLU A 129 -6.22 13.70 -5.17
CA GLU A 129 -7.44 13.89 -4.38
C GLU A 129 -7.17 14.66 -3.07
N MET A 130 -6.11 14.27 -2.35
CA MET A 130 -5.73 14.96 -1.12
C MET A 130 -5.32 16.42 -1.37
N ALA A 131 -4.60 16.69 -2.45
CA ALA A 131 -4.19 18.04 -2.82
C ALA A 131 -5.40 18.92 -3.15
N LYS A 132 -6.34 18.42 -3.97
CA LYS A 132 -7.60 19.10 -4.31
C LYS A 132 -8.41 19.44 -3.07
N LYS A 133 -8.62 18.46 -2.16
CA LYS A 133 -9.35 18.69 -0.90
C LYS A 133 -8.65 19.70 0.01
N SER A 134 -7.32 19.71 0.04
CA SER A 134 -6.57 20.67 0.85
C SER A 134 -6.75 22.11 0.37
N VAL A 135 -6.85 22.32 -0.95
CA VAL A 135 -7.15 23.62 -1.56
C VAL A 135 -8.58 24.06 -1.23
N GLU A 136 -9.57 23.17 -1.39
CA GLU A 136 -10.97 23.44 -1.06
C GLU A 136 -11.16 23.82 0.43
N GLU A 137 -10.42 23.17 1.32
CA GLU A 137 -10.47 23.42 2.77
C GLU A 137 -9.63 24.63 3.22
N GLY A 138 -8.96 25.34 2.31
CA GLY A 138 -8.09 26.48 2.65
C GLY A 138 -6.83 26.11 3.42
N LYS A 139 -6.41 24.84 3.38
CA LYS A 139 -5.23 24.28 4.07
C LYS A 139 -4.02 24.14 3.16
N ALA A 140 -4.11 24.61 1.92
CA ALA A 140 -2.99 24.60 1.00
C ALA A 140 -1.82 25.42 1.58
N SER A 141 -0.62 24.83 1.60
CA SER A 141 0.57 25.61 1.89
C SER A 141 0.76 26.62 0.76
N PRO A 142 1.05 27.91 1.05
CA PRO A 142 1.38 28.86 0.00
C PRO A 142 2.62 28.32 -0.71
N VAL A 143 2.48 27.96 -1.97
CA VAL A 143 3.62 27.75 -2.86
C VAL A 143 4.28 29.11 -2.96
N LYS A 144 5.42 29.29 -2.29
CA LYS A 144 6.27 30.43 -2.55
C LYS A 144 6.96 30.15 -3.88
N ASP A 145 6.61 30.94 -4.88
CA ASP A 145 7.33 31.04 -6.15
C ASP A 145 8.81 31.37 -5.92
#